data_AF-A0A2J0MZW3-F1
#
_entry.id   AF-A0A2J0MZW3-F1
#
_cell.length_a   1.000
_cell.length_b   1.000
_cell.length_c   1.000
_cell.angle_alpha   90.00
_cell.angle_beta   90.00
_cell.angle_gamma   90.00
#
_symmetry.space_group_name_H-M   'P 1'
#
loop_
_entity.id
_entity.type
_entity.pdbx_description
1 polymer ?
#
loop_
_entity_poly.entity_id
_entity_poly.type
_entity_poly.pdbx_seq_one_letter_code
_entity_poly.pdbx_strand_id
1 'polypeptide(L)'
;MSFVLSKIKFEDLTDESKVMKITAPIFTPVTKNPDDETEEQIMTRHEKFLALLESIKDKLASIKISEKIQQIGKVYGLELLQLADISRAIRSYYFGELKLEDFPFTLAKEMNIDLAKARQIFQVIKERIIDDDSYEKAAQASLINLPLSEALRIYPEVGEQLVTSSKISLRNFPYPVRPSIKNWLADYTFNLGYEKHESMARSQYLFQGANAKNLPDPEKQKLSYLLKSFDENSPIAVNKRMKQVVFSTSNARNIASADKPVNENNLPKNLTDQFRPAAVPKEEQKNINALRFSYRQKMPYEKNLAPAAPALPVKIPAENRDIQPVSRDKSDLWKISNEK
;
A
#
# COMPACT_ATOMS: atom_id res chain seq x y z
N MET A 1 -15.93 27.13 15.47
CA MET A 1 -17.06 26.69 14.63
C MET A 1 -16.90 25.21 14.38
N SER A 2 -17.70 24.38 15.06
CA SER A 2 -17.69 22.93 14.87
C SER A 2 -18.53 22.62 13.63
N PHE A 3 -17.89 22.12 12.56
CA PHE A 3 -18.62 21.51 11.45
C PHE A 3 -19.13 20.17 11.94
N VAL A 4 -20.35 20.14 12.49
CA VAL A 4 -21.09 18.89 12.66
C VAL A 4 -21.49 18.46 11.26
N LEU A 5 -20.68 17.61 10.63
CA LEU A 5 -21.13 16.83 9.49
C LEU A 5 -22.30 15.99 10.01
N SER A 6 -23.53 16.37 9.65
CA SER A 6 -24.71 15.59 10.01
C SER A 6 -24.53 14.19 9.40
N LYS A 7 -24.29 13.19 10.25
CA LYS A 7 -24.27 11.79 9.82
C LYS A 7 -25.65 11.48 9.21
N ILE A 8 -25.67 11.17 7.91
CA ILE A 8 -26.87 10.65 7.26
C ILE A 8 -27.20 9.32 7.93
N LYS A 9 -28.41 9.19 8.48
CA LYS A 9 -28.84 7.95 9.12
C LYS A 9 -29.02 6.85 8.08
N PHE A 10 -28.85 5.61 8.49
CA PHE A 10 -29.09 4.44 7.68
C PHE A 10 -30.54 4.39 7.19
N GLU A 11 -31.49 4.76 8.04
CA GLU A 11 -32.91 4.85 7.68
C GLU A 11 -33.18 5.80 6.50
N ASP A 12 -32.41 6.88 6.40
CA ASP A 12 -32.53 7.91 5.37
C ASP A 12 -31.89 7.53 4.03
N LEU A 13 -31.16 6.41 3.98
CA LEU A 13 -30.53 5.93 2.75
C LEU A 13 -31.55 5.31 1.79
N THR A 14 -31.26 5.41 0.49
CA THR A 14 -31.96 4.64 -0.55
C THR A 14 -31.78 3.14 -0.33
N ASP A 15 -32.72 2.32 -0.79
CA ASP A 15 -32.64 0.86 -0.63
C ASP A 15 -31.36 0.27 -1.23
N GLU A 16 -30.94 0.76 -2.39
CA GLU A 16 -29.68 0.36 -3.03
C GLU A 16 -28.47 0.70 -2.14
N SER A 17 -28.44 1.90 -1.58
CA SER A 17 -27.37 2.35 -0.69
C SER A 17 -27.36 1.57 0.64
N LYS A 18 -28.54 1.23 1.16
CA LYS A 18 -28.68 0.37 2.35
C LYS A 18 -28.09 -1.01 2.08
N VAL A 19 -28.50 -1.65 0.98
CA VAL A 19 -28.00 -2.96 0.56
C VAL A 19 -26.48 -2.94 0.37
N MET A 20 -25.93 -1.94 -0.31
CA MET A 20 -24.48 -1.84 -0.49
C MET A 20 -23.75 -1.69 0.85
N LYS A 21 -24.25 -0.82 1.74
CA LYS A 21 -23.64 -0.56 3.05
C LYS A 21 -23.60 -1.82 3.94
N ILE A 22 -24.64 -2.66 3.91
CA ILE A 22 -24.75 -3.87 4.73
C ILE A 22 -24.19 -5.15 4.09
N THR A 23 -24.00 -5.18 2.76
CA THR A 23 -23.42 -6.34 2.08
C THR A 23 -21.94 -6.19 1.74
N ALA A 24 -21.36 -5.00 1.85
CA ALA A 24 -19.92 -4.80 1.75
C ALA A 24 -19.27 -4.95 3.14
N PRO A 25 -18.45 -6.00 3.39
CA PRO A 25 -17.90 -6.29 4.71
C PRO A 25 -17.19 -5.10 5.39
N ILE A 26 -16.48 -4.28 4.62
CA ILE A 26 -15.77 -3.11 5.16
C ILE A 26 -16.69 -1.94 5.53
N PHE A 27 -17.83 -1.78 4.86
CA PHE A 27 -18.78 -0.70 5.13
C PHE A 27 -19.87 -1.08 6.11
N THR A 28 -20.08 -2.38 6.32
CA THR A 28 -21.12 -2.89 7.22
C THR A 28 -20.87 -2.38 8.64
N PRO A 29 -21.86 -1.78 9.31
CA PRO A 29 -21.71 -1.36 10.70
C PRO A 29 -21.27 -2.49 11.62
N VAL A 30 -20.62 -2.18 12.75
CA VAL A 30 -20.30 -3.20 13.78
C VAL A 30 -21.53 -3.57 14.62
N THR A 31 -22.45 -2.63 14.79
CA THR A 31 -23.67 -2.74 15.59
C THR A 31 -24.81 -3.41 14.83
N LYS A 32 -25.80 -3.94 15.56
CA LYS A 32 -27.04 -4.51 14.99
C LYS A 32 -27.92 -3.44 14.35
N ASN A 33 -28.03 -2.29 15.01
CA ASN A 33 -28.63 -1.11 14.45
C ASN A 33 -27.51 -0.25 13.83
N PRO A 34 -27.49 -0.07 12.49
CA PRO A 34 -26.51 0.76 11.79
C PRO A 34 -26.35 2.18 12.31
N ASP A 35 -27.39 2.76 12.90
CA ASP A 35 -27.39 4.15 13.38
C ASP A 35 -26.75 4.32 14.76
N ASP A 36 -26.50 3.22 15.47
CA ASP A 36 -25.85 3.23 16.78
C ASP A 36 -24.31 3.16 16.68
N GLU A 37 -23.75 3.11 15.46
CA GLU A 37 -22.31 2.99 15.25
C GLU A 37 -21.56 4.29 15.60
N THR A 38 -20.66 4.20 16.58
CA THR A 38 -19.86 5.34 17.05
C THR A 38 -18.68 5.63 16.11
N GLU A 39 -18.15 6.85 16.16
CA GLU A 39 -16.95 7.19 15.38
C GLU A 39 -15.74 6.36 15.78
N GLU A 40 -15.57 6.09 17.08
CA GLU A 40 -14.49 5.25 17.60
C GLU A 40 -14.55 3.82 17.03
N GLN A 41 -15.75 3.25 16.90
CA GLN A 41 -15.96 1.95 16.26
C GLN A 41 -15.59 1.97 14.78
N ILE A 42 -15.97 3.04 14.06
CA ILE A 42 -15.61 3.23 12.65
C ILE A 42 -14.10 3.30 12.47
N MET A 43 -13.43 4.09 13.32
CA MET A 43 -11.97 4.27 13.29
C MET A 43 -11.25 2.95 13.60
N THR A 44 -11.65 2.27 14.67
CA THR A 44 -11.08 0.96 15.05
C THR A 44 -11.22 -0.06 13.93
N ARG A 45 -12.40 -0.14 13.29
CA ARG A 45 -12.62 -1.00 12.13
C ARG A 45 -11.69 -0.64 10.97
N HIS A 46 -11.51 0.65 10.69
CA HIS A 46 -10.66 1.11 9.60
C HIS A 46 -9.18 0.81 9.85
N GLU A 47 -8.69 1.00 11.08
CA GLU A 47 -7.31 0.65 11.45
C GLU A 47 -7.02 -0.84 11.25
N LYS A 48 -7.93 -1.72 11.69
CA LYS A 48 -7.82 -3.17 11.46
C LYS A 48 -7.79 -3.50 9.97
N PHE A 49 -8.64 -2.86 9.18
CA PHE A 49 -8.64 -3.05 7.72
C PHE A 49 -7.33 -2.60 7.07
N LEU A 50 -6.77 -1.45 7.47
CA LEU A 50 -5.50 -0.96 6.94
C LEU A 50 -4.32 -1.89 7.25
N ALA A 51 -4.39 -2.63 8.36
CA ALA A 51 -3.39 -3.61 8.75
C ALA A 51 -3.42 -4.93 7.94
N LEU A 52 -4.48 -5.17 7.14
CA LEU A 52 -4.61 -6.40 6.35
C LEU A 52 -3.65 -6.43 5.14
N LEU A 53 -3.46 -7.63 4.59
CA LEU A 53 -2.82 -7.80 3.28
C LEU A 53 -3.67 -7.16 2.19
N GLU A 54 -3.01 -6.61 1.17
CA GLU A 54 -3.71 -5.86 0.11
C GLU A 54 -4.69 -6.72 -0.69
N SER A 55 -4.38 -7.99 -0.93
CA SER A 55 -5.32 -8.94 -1.57
C SER A 55 -6.60 -9.11 -0.75
N ILE A 56 -6.49 -9.12 0.59
CA ILE A 56 -7.64 -9.23 1.49
C ILE A 56 -8.40 -7.90 1.51
N LYS A 57 -7.71 -6.75 1.48
CA LYS A 57 -8.39 -5.44 1.36
C LYS A 57 -9.20 -5.34 0.07
N ASP A 58 -8.59 -5.68 -1.06
CA ASP A 58 -9.25 -5.74 -2.37
C ASP A 58 -10.47 -6.67 -2.32
N LYS A 59 -10.35 -7.82 -1.64
CA LYS A 59 -11.44 -8.77 -1.45
C LYS A 59 -12.60 -8.19 -0.64
N LEU A 60 -12.33 -7.65 0.55
CA LEU A 60 -13.36 -7.12 1.46
C LEU A 60 -14.02 -5.82 0.95
N ALA A 61 -13.32 -5.05 0.11
CA ALA A 61 -13.86 -3.84 -0.52
C ALA A 61 -14.54 -4.12 -1.87
N SER A 62 -14.47 -5.35 -2.39
CA SER A 62 -14.97 -5.70 -3.71
C SER A 62 -16.49 -5.73 -3.78
N ILE A 63 -17.04 -5.08 -4.81
CA ILE A 63 -18.45 -5.16 -5.18
C ILE A 63 -18.87 -6.62 -5.41
N LYS A 64 -17.98 -7.46 -5.97
CA LYS A 64 -18.28 -8.88 -6.22
C LYS A 64 -18.55 -9.67 -4.93
N ILE A 65 -17.91 -9.31 -3.82
CA ILE A 65 -18.19 -9.95 -2.52
C ILE A 65 -19.57 -9.53 -2.02
N SER A 66 -19.92 -8.24 -2.17
CA SER A 66 -21.28 -7.76 -1.87
C SER A 66 -22.33 -8.49 -2.71
N GLU A 67 -22.12 -8.63 -4.02
CA GLU A 67 -23.02 -9.39 -4.91
C GLU A 67 -23.17 -10.85 -4.47
N LYS A 68 -22.08 -11.52 -4.08
CA LYS A 68 -22.12 -12.89 -3.55
C LYS A 68 -22.94 -12.98 -2.27
N ILE A 69 -22.80 -12.03 -1.34
CA ILE A 69 -23.58 -11.98 -0.10
C ILE A 69 -25.06 -11.76 -0.41
N GLN A 70 -25.39 -10.84 -1.32
CA GLN A 70 -26.78 -10.62 -1.78
C GLN A 70 -27.38 -11.88 -2.42
N GLN A 71 -26.61 -12.61 -3.24
CA GLN A 71 -27.05 -13.88 -3.83
C GLN A 71 -27.33 -14.94 -2.77
N ILE A 72 -26.48 -15.07 -1.74
CA ILE A 72 -26.72 -15.94 -0.60
C ILE A 72 -28.02 -15.52 0.09
N GLY A 73 -28.23 -14.22 0.32
CA GLY A 73 -29.49 -13.70 0.86
C GLY A 73 -30.72 -14.12 0.09
N LYS A 74 -30.69 -13.97 -1.24
CA LYS A 74 -31.79 -14.38 -2.13
C LYS A 74 -32.07 -15.89 -2.04
N VAL A 75 -31.03 -16.72 -2.02
CA VAL A 75 -31.17 -18.18 -1.96
C VAL A 75 -31.79 -18.65 -0.65
N TYR A 76 -31.42 -18.04 0.48
CA TYR A 76 -31.86 -18.47 1.82
C TYR A 76 -33.03 -17.65 2.39
N GLY A 77 -33.58 -16.72 1.61
CA GLY A 77 -34.68 -15.84 2.01
C GLY A 77 -34.32 -14.95 3.19
N LEU A 78 -33.12 -14.36 3.16
CA LEU A 78 -32.60 -13.55 4.26
C LEU A 78 -33.05 -12.09 4.15
N GLU A 79 -33.35 -11.51 5.31
CA GLU A 79 -33.66 -10.08 5.43
C GLU A 79 -32.40 -9.23 5.36
N LEU A 80 -32.59 -7.92 5.17
CA LEU A 80 -31.50 -6.96 5.05
C LEU A 80 -30.54 -7.00 6.25
N LEU A 81 -31.03 -6.97 7.49
CA LEU A 81 -30.15 -7.01 8.66
C LEU A 81 -29.44 -8.36 8.83
N GLN A 82 -30.03 -9.45 8.36
CA GLN A 82 -29.37 -10.76 8.35
C GLN A 82 -28.22 -10.82 7.33
N LEU A 83 -28.30 -10.07 6.23
CA LEU A 83 -27.18 -9.89 5.32
C LEU A 83 -26.03 -9.11 5.98
N ALA A 84 -26.33 -8.13 6.82
CA ALA A 84 -25.34 -7.44 7.63
C ALA A 84 -24.59 -8.42 8.54
N ASP A 85 -25.28 -9.39 9.13
CA ASP A 85 -24.68 -10.41 9.99
C ASP A 85 -23.66 -11.28 9.24
N ILE A 86 -23.98 -11.67 8.01
CA ILE A 86 -23.04 -12.39 7.13
C ILE A 86 -21.80 -11.53 6.86
N SER A 87 -21.98 -10.27 6.47
CA SER A 87 -20.88 -9.35 6.19
C SER A 87 -20.00 -9.12 7.42
N ARG A 88 -20.60 -8.97 8.61
CA ARG A 88 -19.88 -8.82 9.88
C ARG A 88 -19.08 -10.09 10.20
N ALA A 89 -19.66 -11.27 10.05
CA ALA A 89 -18.97 -12.53 10.29
C ALA A 89 -17.77 -12.73 9.34
N ILE A 90 -17.95 -12.45 8.04
CA ILE A 90 -16.85 -12.50 7.05
C ILE A 90 -15.74 -11.54 7.44
N ARG A 91 -16.06 -10.28 7.78
CA ARG A 91 -15.06 -9.31 8.23
C ARG A 91 -14.33 -9.80 9.49
N SER A 92 -15.06 -10.24 10.51
CA SER A 92 -14.48 -10.71 11.76
C SER A 92 -13.56 -11.91 11.55
N TYR A 93 -13.85 -12.79 10.58
CA TYR A 93 -12.92 -13.86 10.20
C TYR A 93 -11.59 -13.30 9.67
N TYR A 94 -11.63 -12.37 8.72
CA TYR A 94 -10.41 -11.76 8.17
C TYR A 94 -9.67 -10.85 9.16
N PHE A 95 -10.38 -10.29 10.15
CA PHE A 95 -9.78 -9.54 11.25
C PHE A 95 -9.17 -10.46 12.33
N GLY A 96 -9.32 -11.79 12.21
CA GLY A 96 -8.84 -12.76 13.20
C GLY A 96 -9.66 -12.83 14.48
N GLU A 97 -10.86 -12.24 14.48
CA GLU A 97 -11.79 -12.21 15.62
C GLU A 97 -12.72 -13.42 15.66
N LEU A 98 -12.91 -14.08 14.51
CA LEU A 98 -13.76 -15.24 14.34
C LEU A 98 -12.97 -16.38 13.70
N LYS A 99 -13.00 -17.57 14.31
CA LYS A 99 -12.40 -18.78 13.73
C LYS A 99 -13.37 -19.48 12.78
N LEU A 100 -12.86 -20.32 11.88
CA LEU A 100 -13.69 -21.05 10.92
C LEU A 100 -14.67 -22.00 11.59
N GLU A 101 -14.25 -22.63 12.69
CA GLU A 101 -15.05 -23.63 13.39
C GLU A 101 -16.25 -23.00 14.11
N ASP A 102 -16.08 -21.74 14.55
CA ASP A 102 -17.09 -20.97 15.30
C ASP A 102 -18.10 -20.27 14.37
N PHE A 103 -17.78 -20.14 13.08
CA PHE A 103 -18.53 -19.35 12.12
C PHE A 103 -20.03 -19.72 12.04
N PRO A 104 -20.42 -21.01 11.94
CA PRO A 104 -21.84 -21.38 11.90
C PRO A 104 -22.60 -21.01 13.18
N PHE A 105 -21.95 -21.10 14.34
CA PHE A 105 -22.56 -20.77 15.63
C PHE A 105 -22.79 -19.26 15.76
N THR A 106 -21.84 -18.45 15.28
CA THR A 106 -22.00 -17.00 15.20
C THR A 106 -23.17 -16.63 14.29
N LEU A 107 -23.27 -17.22 13.10
CA LEU A 107 -24.41 -16.94 12.21
C LEU A 107 -25.75 -17.34 12.84
N ALA A 108 -25.84 -18.54 13.43
CA ALA A 108 -27.06 -19.01 14.08
C ALA A 108 -27.54 -18.04 15.18
N LYS A 109 -26.61 -17.62 16.05
CA LYS A 109 -26.87 -16.68 17.14
C LYS A 109 -27.26 -15.30 16.62
N GLU A 110 -26.47 -14.74 15.72
CA GLU A 110 -26.65 -13.36 15.29
C GLU A 110 -27.92 -13.21 14.44
N MET A 111 -28.20 -14.14 13.54
CA MET A 111 -29.33 -14.06 12.62
C MET A 111 -30.64 -14.62 13.22
N ASN A 112 -30.57 -15.20 14.43
CA ASN A 112 -31.66 -15.94 15.08
C ASN A 112 -32.26 -17.04 14.19
N ILE A 113 -31.39 -17.89 13.63
CA ILE A 113 -31.76 -19.03 12.78
C ILE A 113 -31.26 -20.34 13.37
N ASP A 114 -31.81 -21.46 12.90
CA ASP A 114 -31.35 -22.77 13.33
C ASP A 114 -29.90 -23.05 12.86
N LEU A 115 -29.20 -23.86 13.66
CA LEU A 115 -27.79 -24.17 13.39
C LEU A 115 -27.59 -24.95 12.08
N ALA A 116 -28.57 -25.74 11.62
CA ALA A 116 -28.44 -26.49 10.38
C ALA A 116 -28.47 -25.55 9.17
N LYS A 117 -29.41 -24.59 9.14
CA LYS A 117 -29.45 -23.52 8.13
C LYS A 117 -28.19 -22.66 8.18
N ALA A 118 -27.72 -22.29 9.38
CA ALA A 118 -26.47 -21.54 9.53
C ALA A 118 -25.24 -22.29 8.98
N ARG A 119 -25.16 -23.62 9.17
CA ARG A 119 -24.09 -24.46 8.59
C ARG A 119 -24.15 -24.49 7.07
N GLN A 120 -25.35 -24.57 6.48
CA GLN A 120 -25.51 -24.52 5.02
C GLN A 120 -25.06 -23.16 4.46
N ILE A 121 -25.49 -22.06 5.07
CA ILE A 121 -25.07 -20.71 4.69
C ILE A 121 -23.54 -20.58 4.80
N PHE A 122 -22.95 -21.01 5.91
CA PHE A 122 -21.51 -21.00 6.09
C PHE A 122 -20.78 -21.80 5.01
N GLN A 123 -21.28 -22.98 4.62
CA GLN A 123 -20.65 -23.78 3.58
C GLN A 123 -20.56 -23.01 2.26
N VAL A 124 -21.63 -22.30 1.87
CA VAL A 124 -21.64 -21.47 0.66
C VAL A 124 -20.72 -20.26 0.80
N ILE A 125 -20.67 -19.60 1.97
CA ILE A 125 -19.73 -18.52 2.25
C ILE A 125 -18.29 -19.04 2.14
N LYS A 126 -18.00 -20.20 2.72
CA LYS A 126 -16.68 -20.80 2.73
C LYS A 126 -16.21 -21.06 1.30
N GLU A 127 -17.01 -21.75 0.51
CA GLU A 127 -16.69 -22.09 -0.88
C GLU A 127 -16.56 -20.85 -1.77
N ARG A 128 -17.52 -19.92 -1.69
CA ARG A 128 -17.61 -18.82 -2.66
C ARG A 128 -16.82 -17.59 -2.27
N ILE A 129 -16.51 -17.41 -0.99
CA ILE A 129 -15.88 -16.19 -0.47
C ILE A 129 -14.58 -16.55 0.22
N ILE A 130 -14.56 -17.40 1.24
CA ILE A 130 -13.34 -17.62 2.03
C ILE A 130 -12.26 -18.31 1.19
N ASP A 131 -12.61 -19.43 0.57
CA ASP A 131 -11.72 -20.27 -0.23
C ASP A 131 -11.48 -19.70 -1.66
N ASP A 132 -12.13 -18.59 -2.02
CA ASP A 132 -11.91 -17.89 -3.30
C ASP A 132 -10.53 -17.21 -3.33
N ASP A 133 -9.57 -17.88 -3.96
CA ASP A 133 -8.18 -17.44 -4.08
C ASP A 133 -7.93 -16.46 -5.26
N SER A 134 -9.00 -16.00 -5.94
CA SER A 134 -8.87 -15.16 -7.13
C SER A 134 -8.19 -13.81 -6.85
N TYR A 135 -8.34 -13.27 -5.64
CA TYR A 135 -7.74 -12.01 -5.22
C TYR A 135 -6.24 -12.17 -4.95
N GLU A 136 -5.84 -13.25 -4.31
CA GLU A 136 -4.45 -13.63 -4.09
C GLU A 136 -3.76 -13.88 -5.44
N LYS A 137 -4.41 -14.61 -6.35
CA LYS A 137 -3.93 -14.84 -7.72
C LYS A 137 -3.79 -13.53 -8.50
N ALA A 138 -4.78 -12.64 -8.43
CA ALA A 138 -4.73 -11.35 -9.09
C ALA A 138 -3.61 -10.46 -8.52
N ALA A 139 -3.44 -10.45 -7.19
CA ALA A 139 -2.35 -9.75 -6.54
C ALA A 139 -0.99 -10.30 -7.01
N GLN A 140 -0.82 -11.62 -7.06
CA GLN A 140 0.42 -12.25 -7.54
C GLN A 140 0.67 -11.98 -9.03
N ALA A 141 -0.37 -12.04 -9.87
CA ALA A 141 -0.27 -11.70 -11.29
C ALA A 141 0.04 -10.21 -11.53
N SER A 142 -0.25 -9.35 -10.55
CA SER A 142 0.13 -7.94 -10.56
C SER A 142 1.59 -7.70 -10.18
N LEU A 143 2.31 -8.73 -9.68
CA LEU A 143 3.73 -8.66 -9.41
C LEU A 143 4.55 -8.94 -10.67
N ILE A 144 5.68 -8.28 -10.75
CA ILE A 144 6.72 -8.54 -11.74
C ILE A 144 8.06 -8.55 -11.01
N ASN A 145 8.92 -9.50 -11.36
CA ASN A 145 10.25 -9.63 -10.77
C ASN A 145 11.28 -9.06 -11.76
N LEU A 146 11.97 -8.00 -11.37
CA LEU A 146 13.01 -7.38 -12.19
C LEU A 146 14.06 -6.68 -11.31
N PRO A 147 15.28 -6.42 -11.82
CA PRO A 147 16.29 -5.67 -11.08
C PRO A 147 15.82 -4.26 -10.68
N LEU A 148 16.31 -3.74 -9.55
CA LEU A 148 15.94 -2.41 -9.05
C LEU A 148 16.22 -1.29 -10.07
N SER A 149 17.34 -1.40 -10.79
CA SER A 149 17.72 -0.46 -11.85
C SER A 149 16.67 -0.40 -12.97
N GLU A 150 16.17 -1.56 -13.39
CA GLU A 150 15.10 -1.64 -14.38
C GLU A 150 13.76 -1.18 -13.81
N ALA A 151 13.49 -1.43 -12.53
CA ALA A 151 12.26 -1.00 -11.86
C ALA A 151 12.17 0.51 -11.77
N LEU A 152 13.27 1.18 -11.43
CA LEU A 152 13.37 2.64 -11.42
C LEU A 152 13.21 3.24 -12.82
N ARG A 153 13.54 2.49 -13.88
CA ARG A 153 13.39 2.92 -15.27
C ARG A 153 11.94 2.78 -15.76
N ILE A 154 11.32 1.63 -15.52
CA ILE A 154 9.95 1.33 -15.97
C ILE A 154 8.91 2.03 -15.09
N TYR A 155 9.17 2.12 -13.80
CA TYR A 155 8.29 2.70 -12.78
C TYR A 155 9.05 3.74 -11.94
N PRO A 156 9.25 4.98 -12.44
CA PRO A 156 10.01 6.02 -11.73
C PRO A 156 9.51 6.35 -10.31
N GLU A 157 8.23 6.09 -10.04
CA GLU A 157 7.55 6.24 -8.74
C GLU A 157 8.10 5.28 -7.67
N VAL A 158 8.65 4.13 -8.08
CA VAL A 158 9.38 3.21 -7.19
C VAL A 158 10.48 3.97 -6.45
N GLY A 159 11.15 4.90 -7.13
CA GLY A 159 12.22 5.69 -6.52
C GLY A 159 11.77 6.62 -5.41
N GLU A 160 10.48 6.99 -5.38
CA GLU A 160 9.89 7.87 -4.35
C GLU A 160 9.32 7.09 -3.17
N GLN A 161 9.26 5.76 -3.25
CA GLN A 161 8.77 4.90 -2.18
C GLN A 161 9.64 5.05 -0.94
N LEU A 162 8.99 5.29 0.21
CA LEU A 162 9.66 5.35 1.50
C LEU A 162 10.10 3.94 1.93
N VAL A 163 11.36 3.80 2.34
CA VAL A 163 11.95 2.53 2.77
C VAL A 163 11.96 2.42 4.29
N THR A 164 12.28 3.53 4.95
CA THR A 164 12.53 3.63 6.39
C THR A 164 11.72 4.77 7.00
N SER A 165 11.62 4.79 8.33
CA SER A 165 10.91 5.84 9.07
C SER A 165 11.75 7.11 9.26
N SER A 166 13.06 6.96 9.48
CA SER A 166 13.98 8.08 9.77
C SER A 166 14.43 8.81 8.51
N LYS A 167 14.52 10.15 8.56
CA LYS A 167 15.05 10.99 7.46
C LYS A 167 16.53 10.72 7.22
N ILE A 168 16.99 11.00 6.00
CA ILE A 168 18.39 10.77 5.57
C ILE A 168 19.12 12.12 5.50
N SER A 169 20.30 12.19 6.09
CA SER A 169 21.19 13.36 5.95
C SER A 169 22.11 13.15 4.74
N LEU A 170 21.90 13.90 3.67
CA LEU A 170 22.74 13.89 2.47
C LEU A 170 23.72 15.06 2.49
N ARG A 171 25.00 14.84 2.15
CA ARG A 171 26.04 15.88 2.22
C ARG A 171 25.74 17.15 1.40
N ASN A 172 25.03 17.02 0.29
CA ASN A 172 24.72 18.13 -0.62
C ASN A 172 23.41 18.85 -0.27
N PHE A 173 22.72 18.45 0.81
CA PHE A 173 21.47 19.03 1.22
C PHE A 173 21.60 19.65 2.62
N PRO A 174 21.17 20.91 2.82
CA PRO A 174 21.25 21.56 4.12
C PRO A 174 20.28 20.98 5.16
N TYR A 175 19.27 20.23 4.72
CA TYR A 175 18.24 19.64 5.57
C TYR A 175 18.08 18.14 5.29
N PRO A 176 17.76 17.31 6.31
CA PRO A 176 17.47 15.90 6.11
C PRO A 176 16.32 15.68 5.13
N VAL A 177 16.53 14.77 4.18
CA VAL A 177 15.59 14.46 3.11
C VAL A 177 14.70 13.27 3.46
N ARG A 178 13.65 13.06 2.66
CA ARG A 178 12.74 11.93 2.82
C ARG A 178 13.48 10.60 2.59
N PRO A 179 13.15 9.53 3.34
CA PRO A 179 13.81 8.24 3.21
C PRO A 179 13.32 7.40 2.02
N SER A 180 13.33 7.99 0.83
CA SER A 180 12.94 7.30 -0.39
C SER A 180 14.05 6.38 -0.91
N ILE A 181 13.69 5.40 -1.76
CA ILE A 181 14.67 4.52 -2.43
C ILE A 181 15.76 5.34 -3.12
N LYS A 182 15.41 6.39 -3.87
CA LYS A 182 16.40 7.25 -4.55
C LYS A 182 17.36 7.93 -3.58
N ASN A 183 16.87 8.45 -2.46
CA ASN A 183 17.71 9.14 -1.49
C ASN A 183 18.62 8.16 -0.73
N TRP A 184 18.15 6.94 -0.47
CA TRP A 184 19.00 5.88 0.08
C TRP A 184 20.11 5.46 -0.89
N LEU A 185 19.79 5.30 -2.18
CA LEU A 185 20.82 5.00 -3.19
C LEU A 185 21.81 6.16 -3.37
N ALA A 186 21.34 7.41 -3.28
CA ALA A 186 22.22 8.58 -3.32
C ALA A 186 23.17 8.61 -2.11
N ASP A 187 22.68 8.34 -0.90
CA ASP A 187 23.55 8.22 0.28
C ASP A 187 24.54 7.07 0.14
N TYR A 188 24.08 5.90 -0.31
CA TYR A 188 24.90 4.72 -0.49
C TYR A 188 26.07 4.97 -1.45
N THR A 189 25.76 5.45 -2.65
CA THR A 189 26.75 5.74 -3.69
C THR A 189 27.65 6.92 -3.35
N PHE A 190 27.17 7.88 -2.55
CA PHE A 190 28.01 8.95 -2.05
C PHE A 190 29.09 8.43 -1.09
N ASN A 191 28.75 7.45 -0.23
CA ASN A 191 29.68 6.92 0.76
C ASN A 191 30.64 5.86 0.19
N LEU A 192 30.20 5.04 -0.77
CA LEU A 192 30.99 3.92 -1.31
C LEU A 192 31.40 4.07 -2.77
N GLY A 193 30.93 5.08 -3.49
CA GLY A 193 31.13 5.25 -4.93
C GLY A 193 30.00 4.65 -5.79
N TYR A 194 30.09 4.81 -7.11
CA TYR A 194 29.06 4.34 -8.07
C TYR A 194 29.32 2.93 -8.60
N GLU A 195 30.46 2.34 -8.26
CA GLU A 195 30.81 0.97 -8.64
C GLU A 195 29.93 -0.04 -7.90
N LYS A 196 29.91 -1.29 -8.38
CA LYS A 196 29.22 -2.37 -7.68
C LYS A 196 29.97 -2.75 -6.42
N HIS A 197 29.24 -3.00 -5.34
CA HIS A 197 29.82 -3.38 -4.05
C HIS A 197 29.49 -4.83 -3.67
N GLU A 198 30.47 -5.49 -3.05
CA GLU A 198 30.29 -6.83 -2.49
C GLU A 198 29.48 -6.83 -1.18
N SER A 199 29.04 -8.03 -0.77
CA SER A 199 28.22 -8.23 0.45
C SER A 199 28.83 -7.59 1.70
N MET A 200 30.16 -7.63 1.85
CA MET A 200 30.85 -7.06 3.00
C MET A 200 30.74 -5.53 3.04
N ALA A 201 30.96 -4.85 1.91
CA ALA A 201 30.87 -3.39 1.82
C ALA A 201 29.44 -2.90 2.04
N ARG A 202 28.43 -3.62 1.50
CA ARG A 202 27.01 -3.37 1.81
C ARG A 202 26.72 -3.50 3.30
N SER A 203 27.19 -4.57 3.92
CA SER A 203 27.00 -4.81 5.35
C SER A 203 27.66 -3.72 6.20
N GLN A 204 28.90 -3.34 5.88
CA GLN A 204 29.58 -2.26 6.56
C GLN A 204 28.80 -0.94 6.49
N TYR A 205 28.27 -0.58 5.32
CA TYR A 205 27.40 0.60 5.20
C TYR A 205 26.15 0.50 6.08
N LEU A 206 25.46 -0.65 6.09
CA LEU A 206 24.24 -0.83 6.89
C LEU A 206 24.47 -0.72 8.40
N PHE A 207 25.64 -1.16 8.90
CA PHE A 207 25.93 -1.19 10.33
C PHE A 207 26.77 -0.01 10.83
N GLN A 208 27.57 0.62 9.97
CA GLN A 208 28.50 1.69 10.35
C GLN A 208 28.16 3.04 9.70
N GLY A 209 27.33 3.05 8.65
CA GLY A 209 26.95 4.27 7.93
C GLY A 209 26.18 5.25 8.82
N ALA A 210 26.47 6.54 8.68
CA ALA A 210 25.90 7.58 9.55
C ALA A 210 24.36 7.57 9.58
N ASN A 211 23.73 7.34 8.43
CA ASN A 211 22.28 7.25 8.29
C ASN A 211 21.73 5.86 8.65
N ALA A 212 22.45 4.78 8.32
CA ALA A 212 21.93 3.41 8.42
C ALA A 212 22.16 2.73 9.78
N LYS A 213 23.21 3.12 10.53
CA LYS A 213 23.63 2.42 11.76
C LYS A 213 22.53 2.29 12.81
N ASN A 214 21.68 3.32 12.95
CA ASN A 214 20.63 3.42 13.95
C ASN A 214 19.27 2.89 13.45
N LEU A 215 19.19 2.37 12.22
CA LEU A 215 17.96 1.79 11.72
C LEU A 215 17.64 0.50 12.49
N PRO A 216 16.35 0.22 12.75
CA PRO A 216 15.91 -1.05 13.30
C PRO A 216 16.10 -2.18 12.27
N ASP A 217 16.28 -3.42 12.75
CA ASP A 217 16.59 -4.57 11.89
C ASP A 217 15.61 -4.78 10.73
N PRO A 218 14.28 -4.65 10.90
CA PRO A 218 13.35 -4.78 9.78
C PRO A 218 13.58 -3.74 8.67
N GLU A 219 14.01 -2.53 9.03
CA GLU A 219 14.33 -1.47 8.07
C GLU A 219 15.67 -1.71 7.39
N LYS A 220 16.69 -2.17 8.15
CA LYS A 220 17.97 -2.60 7.58
C LYS A 220 17.80 -3.74 6.59
N GLN A 221 16.90 -4.69 6.85
CA GLN A 221 16.59 -5.78 5.93
C GLN A 221 15.98 -5.28 4.61
N LYS A 222 15.02 -4.34 4.67
CA LYS A 222 14.46 -3.71 3.46
C LYS A 222 15.54 -3.00 2.65
N LEU A 223 16.39 -2.24 3.31
CA LEU A 223 17.48 -1.52 2.66
C LEU A 223 18.51 -2.49 2.05
N SER A 224 18.92 -3.52 2.80
CA SER A 224 19.81 -4.59 2.33
C SER A 224 19.29 -5.26 1.06
N TYR A 225 17.98 -5.58 1.03
CA TYR A 225 17.33 -6.16 -0.15
C TYR A 225 17.44 -5.26 -1.39
N LEU A 226 17.23 -3.95 -1.23
CA LEU A 226 17.35 -2.98 -2.31
C LEU A 226 18.81 -2.81 -2.77
N LEU A 227 19.75 -2.68 -1.83
CA LEU A 227 21.18 -2.52 -2.15
C LEU A 227 21.75 -3.74 -2.85
N LYS A 228 21.36 -4.95 -2.43
CA LYS A 228 21.72 -6.19 -3.13
C LYS A 228 21.24 -6.16 -4.59
N SER A 229 19.99 -5.75 -4.82
CA SER A 229 19.46 -5.62 -6.18
C SER A 229 20.17 -4.54 -6.99
N PHE A 230 20.56 -3.44 -6.36
CA PHE A 230 21.29 -2.36 -6.99
C PHE A 230 22.66 -2.81 -7.52
N ASP A 231 23.43 -3.54 -6.71
CA ASP A 231 24.78 -4.00 -7.09
C ASP A 231 24.76 -5.25 -7.98
N GLU A 232 23.96 -6.25 -7.60
CA GLU A 232 24.00 -7.59 -8.20
C GLU A 232 22.95 -7.79 -9.30
N ASN A 233 22.11 -6.79 -9.57
CA ASN A 233 20.92 -6.93 -10.42
C ASN A 233 20.00 -8.07 -9.97
N SER A 234 19.99 -8.43 -8.68
CA SER A 234 19.10 -9.47 -8.17
C SER A 234 17.64 -9.03 -8.34
N PRO A 235 16.73 -9.92 -8.77
CA PRO A 235 15.34 -9.53 -9.03
C PRO A 235 14.62 -9.11 -7.75
N ILE A 236 13.83 -8.04 -7.85
CA ILE A 236 12.92 -7.58 -6.81
C ILE A 236 11.47 -7.64 -7.27
N ALA A 237 10.58 -7.95 -6.33
CA ALA A 237 9.14 -7.97 -6.59
C ALA A 237 8.59 -6.55 -6.63
N VAL A 238 8.02 -6.15 -7.76
CA VAL A 238 7.38 -4.85 -7.96
C VAL A 238 5.90 -5.07 -8.26
N ASN A 239 5.04 -4.37 -7.55
CA ASN A 239 3.62 -4.32 -7.87
C ASN A 239 3.38 -3.35 -9.03
N LYS A 240 2.91 -3.86 -10.17
CA LYS A 240 2.65 -3.09 -11.39
C LYS A 240 1.60 -1.99 -11.22
N ARG A 241 0.61 -2.22 -10.36
CA ARG A 241 -0.49 -1.28 -10.11
C ARG A 241 -0.04 -0.15 -9.20
N MET A 242 0.57 -0.49 -8.06
CA MET A 242 1.02 0.48 -7.06
C MET A 242 2.33 1.16 -7.43
N LYS A 243 3.08 0.58 -8.38
CA LYS A 243 4.42 1.03 -8.79
C LYS A 243 5.37 1.11 -7.60
N GLN A 244 5.34 0.07 -6.78
CA GLN A 244 6.09 -0.03 -5.52
C GLN A 244 6.74 -1.41 -5.39
N VAL A 245 7.91 -1.44 -4.77
CA VAL A 245 8.57 -2.66 -4.32
C VAL A 245 7.77 -3.28 -3.19
N VAL A 246 7.55 -4.59 -3.29
CA VAL A 246 6.91 -5.39 -2.25
C VAL A 246 7.98 -6.01 -1.37
N PHE A 247 7.99 -5.62 -0.10
CA PHE A 247 8.89 -6.21 0.90
C PHE A 247 8.17 -7.36 1.62
N SER A 248 8.42 -8.60 1.20
CA SER A 248 7.92 -9.79 1.91
C SER A 248 8.93 -10.25 2.97
N THR A 249 8.43 -10.77 4.08
CA THR A 249 9.24 -11.39 5.16
C THR A 249 10.01 -12.63 4.68
N SER A 250 9.56 -13.27 3.60
CA SER A 250 10.23 -14.41 2.96
C SER A 250 11.45 -14.01 2.13
N ASN A 251 11.47 -12.82 1.52
CA ASN A 251 12.62 -12.35 0.75
C ASN A 251 13.83 -12.02 1.65
N ALA A 252 13.60 -11.76 2.95
CA ALA A 252 14.65 -11.61 3.95
C ALA A 252 15.32 -12.94 4.35
N ARG A 253 14.60 -14.08 4.26
CA ARG A 253 15.16 -15.41 4.60
C ARG A 253 16.14 -15.93 3.56
N ASN A 254 15.95 -15.63 2.28
CA ASN A 254 16.89 -16.00 1.23
C ASN A 254 18.26 -15.28 1.36
N ILE A 255 18.34 -14.20 2.15
CA ILE A 255 19.62 -13.55 2.50
C ILE A 255 20.31 -14.30 3.65
N ALA A 256 19.54 -14.79 4.64
CA ALA A 256 20.07 -15.55 5.78
C ALA A 256 20.52 -16.99 5.43
N SER A 257 20.12 -17.53 4.27
CA SER A 257 20.50 -18.88 3.83
C SER A 257 21.72 -18.91 2.89
N ALA A 258 22.24 -17.76 2.48
CA ALA A 258 23.42 -17.66 1.61
C ALA A 258 24.69 -17.19 2.33
N ASP A 259 24.58 -16.54 3.50
CA ASP A 259 25.73 -16.17 4.33
C ASP A 259 25.47 -16.62 5.78
N LYS A 260 26.23 -17.61 6.26
CA LYS A 260 26.30 -17.91 7.70
C LYS A 260 26.78 -16.65 8.44
N PRO A 261 26.25 -16.34 9.63
CA PRO A 261 26.76 -15.24 10.43
C PRO A 261 28.20 -15.55 10.85
N VAL A 262 29.14 -14.71 10.40
CA VAL A 262 30.47 -14.64 11.00
C VAL A 262 30.29 -14.07 12.40
N ASN A 263 30.69 -14.87 13.39
CA ASN A 263 30.70 -14.54 14.81
C ASN A 263 31.33 -13.15 15.03
N GLU A 264 30.59 -12.22 15.67
CA GLU A 264 31.01 -10.82 15.93
C GLU A 264 32.30 -10.67 16.73
N ASN A 265 32.84 -11.77 17.27
CA ASN A 265 34.06 -11.76 18.09
C ASN A 265 35.39 -11.88 17.32
N ASN A 266 35.40 -11.89 15.97
CA ASN A 266 36.65 -12.00 15.19
C ASN A 266 36.75 -10.99 14.04
N LEU A 267 36.54 -9.69 14.30
CA LEU A 267 37.07 -8.64 13.40
C LEU A 267 38.55 -8.39 13.72
N PRO A 268 39.50 -8.58 12.79
CA PRO A 268 40.86 -8.11 13.00
C PRO A 268 40.88 -6.59 13.14
N LYS A 269 41.36 -6.11 14.28
CA LYS A 269 41.70 -4.71 14.53
C LYS A 269 42.93 -4.32 13.70
N ASN A 270 42.76 -4.05 12.41
CA ASN A 270 43.62 -3.15 11.61
C ASN A 270 43.27 -3.25 10.13
N LEU A 271 42.42 -2.34 9.64
CA LEU A 271 42.31 -2.01 8.20
C LEU A 271 41.96 -0.53 7.99
N THR A 272 42.38 0.34 8.91
CA THR A 272 42.09 1.79 8.84
C THR A 272 43.09 2.58 7.99
N ASP A 273 44.01 1.94 7.27
CA ASP A 273 45.13 2.66 6.60
C ASP A 273 45.25 2.48 5.08
N GLN A 274 44.26 1.91 4.38
CA GLN A 274 44.37 1.71 2.91
C GLN A 274 43.44 2.51 2.01
N PHE A 275 42.56 3.37 2.52
CA PHE A 275 41.84 4.32 1.68
C PHE A 275 41.71 5.69 2.35
N ARG A 276 42.85 6.39 2.43
CA ARG A 276 42.87 7.84 2.64
C ARG A 276 42.61 8.52 1.28
N PRO A 277 41.55 9.32 1.11
CA PRO A 277 41.36 10.05 -0.14
C PRO A 277 42.53 11.01 -0.35
N ALA A 278 43.04 11.04 -1.59
CA ALA A 278 44.05 12.00 -2.02
C ALA A 278 43.53 13.43 -1.79
N ALA A 279 44.37 14.29 -1.21
CA ALA A 279 44.04 15.68 -0.96
C ALA A 279 43.78 16.42 -2.28
N VAL A 280 42.62 17.06 -2.40
CA VAL A 280 42.28 17.95 -3.51
C VAL A 280 43.13 19.24 -3.41
N PRO A 281 43.80 19.70 -4.48
CA PRO A 281 44.56 20.95 -4.48
C PRO A 281 43.69 22.18 -4.19
N LYS A 282 44.23 23.12 -3.39
CA LYS A 282 43.55 24.31 -2.83
C LYS A 282 43.22 25.45 -3.83
N GLU A 283 43.09 25.19 -5.13
CA GLU A 283 42.82 26.28 -6.11
C GLU A 283 41.37 26.40 -6.60
N GLU A 284 40.46 25.48 -6.26
CA GLU A 284 39.05 25.58 -6.68
C GLU A 284 38.13 26.32 -5.68
N GLN A 285 38.66 26.91 -4.60
CA GLN A 285 37.85 27.60 -3.59
C GLN A 285 37.35 29.01 -3.99
N LYS A 286 37.67 29.53 -5.17
CA LYS A 286 37.33 30.92 -5.56
C LYS A 286 36.10 31.11 -6.45
N ASN A 287 35.39 30.05 -6.85
CA ASN A 287 34.24 30.17 -7.77
C ASN A 287 32.88 29.75 -7.19
N ILE A 288 32.71 29.81 -5.86
CA ILE A 288 31.51 29.31 -5.17
C ILE A 288 30.35 30.33 -5.16
N ASN A 289 30.60 31.60 -5.51
CA ASN A 289 29.60 32.68 -5.43
C ASN A 289 28.93 33.05 -6.77
N ALA A 290 29.17 32.30 -7.85
CA ALA A 290 28.65 32.64 -9.19
C ALA A 290 27.75 31.58 -9.85
N LEU A 291 27.32 30.52 -9.14
CA LEU A 291 26.44 29.50 -9.72
C LEU A 291 25.05 29.56 -9.10
N ARG A 292 24.19 30.32 -9.79
CA ARG A 292 22.73 30.30 -9.62
C ARG A 292 22.21 28.86 -9.71
N PHE A 293 21.32 28.54 -8.77
CA PHE A 293 20.50 27.34 -8.64
C PHE A 293 20.07 26.70 -9.98
N SER A 294 20.69 25.57 -10.34
CA SER A 294 20.05 24.45 -11.05
C SER A 294 21.04 23.30 -11.28
N TYR A 295 21.14 22.33 -10.37
CA TYR A 295 21.76 21.04 -10.72
C TYR A 295 20.94 19.86 -10.20
N ARG A 296 20.08 19.37 -11.09
CA ARG A 296 19.61 17.99 -11.12
C ARG A 296 20.79 17.14 -11.63
N GLN A 297 21.62 16.61 -10.73
CA GLN A 297 22.64 15.62 -11.14
C GLN A 297 21.92 14.34 -11.53
N LYS A 298 21.95 14.02 -12.83
CA LYS A 298 21.27 12.86 -13.37
C LYS A 298 21.98 11.58 -12.92
N MET A 299 21.24 10.67 -12.29
CA MET A 299 21.77 9.37 -11.90
C MET A 299 22.13 8.54 -13.15
N PRO A 300 23.03 7.54 -13.07
CA PRO A 300 23.47 6.78 -14.24
C PRO A 300 22.33 6.16 -15.08
N TYR A 301 21.23 5.75 -14.43
CA TYR A 301 20.04 5.21 -15.10
C TYR A 301 19.19 6.29 -15.82
N GLU A 302 19.39 7.58 -15.51
CA GLU A 302 18.70 8.71 -16.13
C GLU A 302 19.40 9.21 -17.41
N LYS A 303 20.60 8.69 -17.74
CA LYS A 303 21.37 9.10 -18.93
C LYS A 303 20.68 8.73 -20.26
N ASN A 304 19.74 7.78 -20.25
CA ASN A 304 19.07 7.24 -21.45
C ASN A 304 17.60 7.68 -21.60
N LEU A 305 17.11 8.65 -20.82
CA LEU A 305 15.79 9.24 -21.09
C LEU A 305 15.90 10.24 -22.25
N ALA A 306 15.21 9.95 -23.36
CA ALA A 306 14.93 10.97 -24.37
C ALA A 306 14.25 12.17 -23.68
N PRO A 307 14.63 13.41 -24.01
CA PRO A 307 14.02 14.58 -23.39
C PRO A 307 12.51 14.58 -23.70
N ALA A 308 11.69 14.64 -22.65
CA ALA A 308 10.27 14.92 -22.80
C ALA A 308 10.14 16.23 -23.58
N ALA A 309 9.36 16.20 -24.67
CA ALA A 309 9.10 17.38 -25.48
C ALA A 309 8.65 18.54 -24.57
N PRO A 310 9.19 19.76 -24.76
CA PRO A 310 8.75 20.90 -23.96
C PRO A 310 7.24 21.08 -24.17
N ALA A 311 6.50 21.15 -23.06
CA ALA A 311 5.08 21.44 -23.08
C ALA A 311 4.86 22.78 -23.79
N LEU A 312 4.10 22.76 -24.88
CA LEU A 312 3.69 23.97 -25.57
C LEU A 312 2.89 24.85 -24.58
N PRO A 313 3.13 26.17 -24.55
CA PRO A 313 2.39 27.06 -23.67
C PRO A 313 0.90 27.01 -24.03
N VAL A 314 0.09 26.53 -23.07
CA VAL A 314 -1.38 26.58 -23.16
C VAL A 314 -1.80 28.05 -23.13
N LYS A 315 -2.20 28.59 -24.29
CA LYS A 315 -2.98 29.83 -24.35
C LYS A 315 -4.30 29.58 -23.64
N ILE A 316 -4.51 30.25 -22.51
CA ILE A 316 -5.81 30.32 -21.85
C ILE A 316 -6.71 31.23 -22.71
N PRO A 317 -7.81 30.74 -23.31
CA PRO A 317 -8.78 31.63 -23.93
C PRO A 317 -9.62 32.29 -22.84
N ALA A 318 -9.83 33.59 -23.01
CA ALA A 318 -10.62 34.42 -22.12
C ALA A 318 -12.06 33.88 -21.94
N GLU A 319 -12.49 34.00 -20.69
CA GLU A 319 -13.85 33.97 -20.16
C GLU A 319 -14.90 34.47 -21.15
N ASN A 320 -15.88 33.62 -21.47
CA ASN A 320 -17.14 34.07 -22.08
C ASN A 320 -18.29 33.61 -21.18
N ARG A 321 -18.90 34.61 -20.56
CA ARG A 321 -20.13 34.52 -19.77
C ARG A 321 -21.29 34.21 -20.71
N ASP A 322 -22.19 33.36 -20.23
CA ASP A 322 -23.64 33.27 -20.53
C ASP A 322 -24.10 31.82 -20.70
N ILE A 323 -24.56 31.24 -19.59
CA ILE A 323 -25.48 30.09 -19.64
C ILE A 323 -26.61 30.38 -18.66
N GLN A 324 -27.79 30.68 -19.20
CA GLN A 324 -29.05 30.72 -18.46
C GLN A 324 -29.47 29.30 -18.05
N PRO A 325 -30.17 29.12 -16.90
CA PRO A 325 -30.60 27.81 -16.45
C PRO A 325 -31.81 27.31 -17.25
N VAL A 326 -31.64 26.18 -17.94
CA VAL A 326 -32.76 25.44 -18.54
C VAL A 326 -33.42 24.59 -17.45
N SER A 327 -34.64 24.96 -17.10
CA SER A 327 -35.56 24.15 -16.28
C SER A 327 -35.87 22.83 -17.00
N ARG A 328 -35.62 21.70 -16.34
CA ARG A 328 -36.18 20.41 -16.76
C ARG A 328 -37.17 19.92 -15.72
N ASP A 329 -38.39 19.82 -16.20
CA ASP A 329 -39.60 19.37 -15.54
C ASP A 329 -39.45 17.93 -15.04
N LYS A 330 -39.93 17.69 -13.82
CA LYS A 330 -39.95 16.37 -13.16
C LYS A 330 -41.36 15.81 -13.27
N SER A 331 -41.73 15.39 -14.48
CA SER A 331 -42.91 14.56 -14.68
C SER A 331 -42.70 13.80 -15.97
N ASP A 332 -42.30 12.54 -15.82
CA ASP A 332 -42.51 11.43 -16.76
C ASP A 332 -41.36 10.45 -16.59
N LEU A 333 -41.55 9.49 -15.68
CA LEU A 333 -41.10 8.10 -15.74
C LEU A 333 -41.58 7.44 -14.44
N TRP A 334 -42.27 6.31 -14.59
CA TRP A 334 -42.90 5.46 -13.55
C TRP A 334 -44.34 5.82 -13.12
N LYS A 335 -45.30 5.56 -14.02
CA LYS A 335 -46.63 5.06 -13.61
C LYS A 335 -46.51 3.54 -13.48
N ILE A 336 -46.47 3.03 -12.25
CA ILE A 336 -46.76 1.63 -11.96
C ILE A 336 -48.26 1.52 -11.73
N SER A 337 -48.87 0.69 -12.56
CA SER A 337 -50.25 0.24 -12.50
C SER A 337 -50.51 -0.49 -11.19
N ASN A 338 -51.34 0.10 -10.33
CA ASN A 338 -52.14 -0.65 -9.38
C ASN A 338 -53.49 -0.89 -10.03
N GLU A 339 -53.82 -2.14 -10.35
CA GLU A 339 -55.22 -2.58 -10.35
C GLU A 339 -55.35 -4.11 -10.25
N LYS A 340 -55.97 -4.51 -9.13
CA LYS A 340 -56.66 -5.75 -8.76
C LYS A 340 -55.86 -7.00 -8.42
#